data_AF-A0A953XJT9-F1
#
_entry.id   AF-A0A953XJT9-F1
#
_cell.length_a   1.000
_cell.length_b   1.000
_cell.length_c   1.000
_cell.angle_alpha   90.00
_cell.angle_beta   90.00
_cell.angle_gamma   90.00
#
_symmetry.space_group_name_H-M   'P 1'
#
loop_
_entity.id
_entity.type
_entity.pdbx_description
1 polymer ?
#
loop_
_entity_poly.entity_id
_entity_poly.type
_entity_poly.pdbx_seq_one_letter_code
_entity_poly.pdbx_strand_id
1 'polypeptide(L)'
;MKRAIGGFALIGLLLALSVPARAGDDFDLEKERGKLYEWLADKHADIGDAYKKVQIYSLARKQYDRARELEPDNRSAWEGLGYKKRSGEWVVDEPLPDKDGVNGRDFLEARKKPDEEQKDTYEKCARRCRKLMEKAQDAGDARSAKIVAIDLLYYEPDNAEVHKLRGHEKDGEAWLPGVAKKWRDAGHEAVKAATFGDEMEGEDEQAKTIGATFNRRKGDWLTTRTSYDMTRAKMLHRNGEATIARAQALLGTDGPPFGKYKYTITHLQSRDEYEGMLTKVLELDGDDLEFARRLSGHGQSKPYGYFCFSSTAESADDMLCNTIALRVLAHAQGGSSDRAPWIDTGFGYLVTSQVLGTTMVRRYTMKQVGMTASDDKVIPEFTKKSGTPELLREVALYNINYNHDIKLRELIATKINDMQQAHAAKSFSFMEFIYAEHPEQAKVWLKRGGDKKPEDRAKALEADFGKSVEAIEDEWREWVLMNY
;
A
#
# COMPACT_ATOMS: atom_id res chain seq x y z
N MET A 1 23.13 -65.38 -38.95
CA MET A 1 23.57 -64.46 -37.88
C MET A 1 22.32 -63.90 -37.23
N LYS A 2 21.87 -64.44 -36.09
CA LYS A 2 22.20 -64.06 -34.70
C LYS A 2 21.77 -62.63 -34.31
N ARG A 3 20.80 -62.61 -33.38
CA ARG A 3 20.35 -61.56 -32.43
C ARG A 3 19.31 -60.58 -32.99
N ALA A 4 18.03 -60.60 -32.63
CA ALA A 4 17.28 -60.75 -31.36
C ALA A 4 17.12 -59.45 -30.56
N ILE A 5 15.88 -59.27 -30.06
CA ILE A 5 15.40 -58.41 -28.96
C ILE A 5 15.12 -56.96 -29.39
N GLY A 6 13.95 -56.36 -29.15
CA GLY A 6 12.83 -56.78 -28.33
C GLY A 6 11.58 -55.96 -28.67
N GLY A 7 10.43 -56.59 -28.43
CA GLY A 7 9.13 -55.92 -28.48
C GLY A 7 8.93 -55.01 -27.27
N PHE A 8 8.16 -53.96 -27.49
CA PHE A 8 7.32 -53.38 -26.46
C PHE A 8 5.93 -53.19 -27.06
N ALA A 9 5.01 -54.05 -26.61
CA ALA A 9 3.59 -53.85 -26.76
C ALA A 9 3.22 -52.62 -25.93
N LEU A 10 2.84 -51.53 -26.61
CA LEU A 10 2.27 -50.35 -25.99
C LEU A 10 0.82 -50.70 -25.62
N ILE A 11 0.62 -51.31 -24.46
CA ILE A 11 -0.70 -51.42 -23.85
C ILE A 11 -1.10 -50.01 -23.44
N GLY A 12 -2.04 -49.44 -24.19
CA GLY A 12 -2.68 -48.16 -23.88
C GLY A 12 -3.43 -48.27 -22.57
N LEU A 13 -2.80 -47.84 -21.48
CA LEU A 13 -3.47 -47.52 -20.24
C LEU A 13 -3.93 -46.05 -20.33
N LEU A 14 -5.07 -45.86 -20.99
CA LEU A 14 -5.91 -44.68 -20.80
C LEU A 14 -6.43 -44.71 -19.36
N LEU A 15 -5.59 -44.28 -18.42
CA LEU A 15 -6.06 -43.74 -17.15
C LEU A 15 -6.71 -42.39 -17.48
N ALA A 16 -7.96 -42.47 -17.95
CA ALA A 16 -8.91 -41.42 -17.71
C ALA A 16 -8.97 -41.27 -16.18
N LEU A 17 -8.20 -40.31 -15.66
CA LEU A 17 -8.47 -39.74 -14.35
C LEU A 17 -9.85 -39.11 -14.46
N SER A 18 -10.87 -39.92 -14.25
CA SER A 18 -12.15 -39.48 -13.76
C SER A 18 -11.84 -38.78 -12.44
N VAL A 19 -11.53 -37.49 -12.50
CA VAL A 19 -11.75 -36.59 -11.37
C VAL A 19 -13.21 -36.85 -11.00
N PRO A 20 -13.50 -37.46 -9.84
CA PRO A 20 -14.89 -37.51 -9.43
C PRO A 20 -15.32 -36.05 -9.35
N ALA A 21 -16.26 -35.65 -10.20
CA ALA A 21 -17.06 -34.48 -9.96
C ALA A 21 -17.71 -34.72 -8.59
N ARG A 22 -17.05 -34.26 -7.53
CA ARG A 22 -17.68 -34.15 -6.22
C ARG A 22 -18.65 -33.00 -6.34
N ALA A 23 -19.86 -33.36 -6.78
CA ALA A 23 -21.06 -32.68 -6.38
C ALA A 23 -21.08 -32.66 -4.84
N GLY A 24 -20.57 -31.58 -4.25
CA GLY A 24 -20.96 -31.14 -2.93
C GLY A 24 -21.86 -29.95 -3.16
N ASP A 25 -23.15 -30.12 -2.94
CA ASP A 25 -24.10 -29.01 -2.94
C ASP A 25 -23.63 -27.93 -1.95
N ASP A 26 -23.30 -26.79 -2.55
CA ASP A 26 -23.38 -25.40 -2.11
C ASP A 26 -22.82 -25.03 -0.73
N PHE A 27 -21.50 -24.93 -0.63
CA PHE A 27 -20.90 -23.93 0.27
C PHE A 27 -21.23 -22.54 -0.28
N ASP A 28 -22.30 -21.94 0.22
CA ASP A 28 -22.67 -20.55 -0.08
C ASP A 28 -21.91 -19.61 0.85
N LEU A 29 -20.79 -19.08 0.35
CA LEU A 29 -19.94 -18.14 1.09
C LEU A 29 -20.72 -16.92 1.57
N GLU A 30 -21.55 -16.32 0.72
CA GLU A 30 -22.25 -15.07 1.05
C GLU A 30 -23.21 -15.29 2.23
N LYS A 31 -24.02 -16.35 2.16
CA LYS A 31 -24.96 -16.72 3.21
C LYS A 31 -24.26 -17.11 4.52
N GLU A 32 -23.22 -17.94 4.45
CA GLU A 32 -22.55 -18.41 5.65
C GLU A 32 -21.71 -17.31 6.30
N ARG A 33 -21.11 -16.42 5.49
CA ARG A 33 -20.38 -15.25 5.98
C ARG A 33 -21.32 -14.20 6.54
N GLY A 34 -22.51 -13.99 5.96
CA GLY A 34 -23.53 -13.10 6.53
C GLY A 34 -23.92 -13.51 7.95
N LYS A 35 -24.17 -14.80 8.19
CA LYS A 35 -24.42 -15.33 9.55
C LYS A 35 -23.23 -15.16 10.49
N LEU A 36 -22.01 -15.30 9.97
CA LEU A 36 -20.81 -15.05 10.74
C LEU A 36 -20.74 -13.58 11.14
N TYR A 37 -20.95 -12.67 10.19
CA TYR A 37 -20.86 -11.22 10.38
C TYR A 37 -21.90 -10.68 11.35
N GLU A 38 -23.16 -11.12 11.25
CA GLU A 38 -24.20 -10.79 12.23
C GLU A 38 -23.74 -11.15 13.66
N TRP A 39 -23.22 -12.37 13.83
CA TRP A 39 -22.74 -12.84 15.13
C TRP A 39 -21.48 -12.08 15.61
N LEU A 40 -20.53 -11.79 14.70
CA LEU A 40 -19.32 -11.03 15.04
C LEU A 40 -19.67 -9.58 15.40
N ALA A 41 -20.62 -8.96 14.70
CA ALA A 41 -21.07 -7.61 14.96
C ALA A 41 -21.66 -7.49 16.37
N ASP A 42 -22.50 -8.43 16.78
CA ASP A 42 -23.03 -8.49 18.15
C ASP A 42 -21.91 -8.60 19.19
N LYS A 43 -20.86 -9.39 18.91
CA LYS A 43 -19.72 -9.51 19.83
C LYS A 43 -18.91 -8.23 19.93
N HIS A 44 -18.71 -7.53 18.82
CA HIS A 44 -18.09 -6.21 18.85
C HIS A 44 -18.95 -5.19 19.60
N ALA A 45 -20.29 -5.21 19.44
CA ALA A 45 -21.18 -4.36 20.22
C ALA A 45 -21.11 -4.67 21.73
N ASP A 46 -21.10 -5.95 22.12
CA ASP A 46 -20.93 -6.39 23.52
C ASP A 46 -19.64 -5.83 24.15
N ILE A 47 -18.51 -5.89 23.42
CA ILE A 47 -17.23 -5.33 23.86
C ILE A 47 -17.31 -3.79 23.95
N GLY A 48 -17.97 -3.15 22.99
CA GLY A 48 -18.23 -1.72 23.00
C GLY A 48 -18.99 -1.27 24.25
N ASP A 49 -20.01 -2.03 24.66
CA ASP A 49 -20.76 -1.78 25.89
C ASP A 49 -19.89 -1.94 27.15
N ALA A 50 -18.98 -2.91 27.17
CA ALA A 50 -18.04 -3.10 28.27
C ALA A 50 -17.13 -1.87 28.46
N TYR A 51 -16.55 -1.35 27.38
CA TYR A 51 -15.75 -0.11 27.43
C TYR A 51 -16.59 1.13 27.77
N LYS A 52 -17.81 1.24 27.23
CA LYS A 52 -18.73 2.35 27.52
C LYS A 52 -19.08 2.42 29.01
N LYS A 53 -19.33 1.28 29.65
CA LYS A 53 -19.65 1.19 31.10
C LYS A 53 -18.53 1.74 31.99
N VAL A 54 -17.27 1.62 31.56
CA VAL A 54 -16.11 2.16 32.27
C VAL A 54 -15.64 3.52 31.72
N GLN A 55 -16.48 4.17 30.90
CA GLN A 55 -16.25 5.50 30.33
C GLN A 55 -15.01 5.61 29.44
N ILE A 56 -14.58 4.52 28.81
CA ILE A 56 -13.55 4.51 27.76
C ILE A 56 -14.24 4.55 26.39
N TYR A 57 -14.82 5.70 26.08
CA TYR A 57 -15.64 5.91 24.89
C TYR A 57 -14.85 5.81 23.58
N SER A 58 -13.55 6.13 23.59
CA SER A 58 -12.67 6.01 22.43
C SER A 58 -12.56 4.57 21.94
N LEU A 59 -12.42 3.60 22.86
CA LEU A 59 -12.41 2.17 22.50
C LEU A 59 -13.81 1.62 22.24
N ALA A 60 -14.82 2.07 23.00
CA ALA A 60 -16.20 1.70 22.74
C ALA A 60 -16.63 2.05 21.30
N ARG A 61 -16.32 3.28 20.87
CA ARG A 61 -16.61 3.78 19.51
C ARG A 61 -15.99 2.88 18.44
N LYS A 62 -14.72 2.51 18.60
CA LYS A 62 -14.04 1.61 17.66
C LYS A 62 -14.74 0.26 17.52
N GLN A 63 -15.21 -0.30 18.63
CA GLN A 63 -15.91 -1.58 18.64
C GLN A 63 -17.30 -1.47 17.98
N TYR A 64 -18.05 -0.40 18.25
CA TYR A 64 -19.33 -0.17 17.57
C TYR A 64 -19.16 0.11 16.08
N ASP A 65 -18.13 0.86 15.69
CA ASP A 65 -17.82 1.09 14.28
C ASP A 65 -17.47 -0.23 13.59
N ARG A 66 -16.67 -1.09 14.22
CA ARG A 66 -16.38 -2.44 13.72
C ARG A 66 -17.64 -3.30 13.59
N ALA A 67 -18.56 -3.23 14.56
CA ALA A 67 -19.84 -3.93 14.47
C ALA A 67 -20.68 -3.46 13.27
N ARG A 68 -20.70 -2.15 13.00
CA ARG A 68 -21.42 -1.55 11.85
C ARG A 68 -20.76 -1.84 10.50
N GLU A 69 -19.45 -2.06 10.47
CA GLU A 69 -18.76 -2.52 9.26
C GLU A 69 -19.15 -3.95 8.88
N LEU A 70 -19.29 -4.81 9.89
CA LEU A 70 -19.68 -6.21 9.71
C LEU A 70 -21.18 -6.32 9.38
N GLU A 71 -22.02 -5.57 10.09
CA GLU A 71 -23.46 -5.54 9.91
C GLU A 71 -23.97 -4.09 9.98
N PRO A 72 -24.18 -3.41 8.83
CA PRO A 72 -24.52 -1.99 8.76
C PRO A 72 -25.76 -1.57 9.53
N ASP A 73 -26.71 -2.48 9.76
CA ASP A 73 -27.94 -2.22 10.50
C ASP A 73 -27.89 -2.76 11.96
N ASN A 74 -26.71 -3.13 12.47
CA ASN A 74 -26.56 -3.65 13.84
C ASN A 74 -27.09 -2.66 14.87
N ARG A 75 -28.24 -3.01 15.45
CA ARG A 75 -29.01 -2.13 16.34
C ARG A 75 -28.21 -1.75 17.59
N SER A 76 -27.57 -2.72 18.22
CA SER A 76 -26.80 -2.50 19.46
C SER A 76 -25.65 -1.53 19.23
N ALA A 77 -24.98 -1.62 18.08
CA ALA A 77 -23.89 -0.71 17.74
C ALA A 77 -24.36 0.73 17.49
N TRP A 78 -25.46 0.91 16.75
CA TRP A 78 -26.05 2.24 16.53
C TRP A 78 -26.55 2.88 17.82
N GLU A 79 -27.29 2.13 18.65
CA GLU A 79 -27.74 2.60 19.97
C GLU A 79 -26.54 2.88 20.89
N GLY A 80 -25.49 2.04 20.82
CA GLY A 80 -24.22 2.21 21.52
C GLY A 80 -23.53 3.54 21.22
N LEU A 81 -23.53 3.96 19.95
CA LEU A 81 -23.02 5.24 19.46
C LEU A 81 -23.93 6.43 19.73
N GLY A 82 -25.16 6.22 20.21
CA GLY A 82 -26.10 7.28 20.54
C GLY A 82 -27.13 7.60 19.48
N TYR A 83 -27.38 6.69 18.54
CA TYR A 83 -28.39 6.85 17.50
C TYR A 83 -29.69 6.12 17.86
N LYS A 84 -30.79 6.57 17.28
CA LYS A 84 -32.10 5.93 17.39
C LYS A 84 -32.75 5.82 16.01
N LYS A 85 -33.36 4.66 15.72
CA LYS A 85 -34.06 4.44 14.46
C LYS A 85 -35.39 5.20 14.48
N ARG A 86 -35.57 6.18 13.59
CA ARG A 86 -36.78 6.98 13.40
C ARG A 86 -37.17 6.94 11.93
N SER A 87 -38.38 6.49 11.60
CA SER A 87 -38.87 6.36 10.22
C SER A 87 -37.94 5.56 9.29
N GLY A 88 -37.26 4.54 9.82
CA GLY A 88 -36.33 3.71 9.05
C GLY A 88 -34.88 4.21 9.00
N GLU A 89 -34.62 5.44 9.44
CA GLU A 89 -33.29 6.06 9.42
C GLU A 89 -32.68 6.14 10.83
N TRP A 90 -31.36 5.99 10.92
CA TRP A 90 -30.62 6.18 12.16
C TRP A 90 -30.33 7.68 12.37
N VAL A 91 -30.96 8.26 13.38
CA VAL A 91 -30.79 9.69 13.73
C VAL A 91 -30.07 9.80 15.05
N VAL A 92 -29.10 10.73 15.14
CA VAL A 92 -28.39 11.03 16.40
C VAL A 92 -29.41 11.47 17.45
N ASP A 93 -29.35 10.86 18.63
CA ASP A 93 -30.20 11.19 19.79
C ASP A 93 -29.33 11.70 20.94
N GLU A 94 -28.49 10.82 21.50
CA GLU A 94 -27.54 11.13 22.58
C GLU A 94 -26.16 10.59 22.22
N PRO A 95 -25.36 11.35 21.45
CA PRO A 95 -24.10 10.84 20.90
C PRO A 95 -23.15 10.42 22.01
N LEU A 96 -22.40 9.34 21.76
CA LEU A 96 -21.33 8.93 22.64
C LEU A 96 -20.31 10.08 22.84
N PRO A 97 -19.85 10.37 24.07
CA PRO A 97 -18.91 11.47 24.30
C PRO A 97 -17.62 11.35 23.48
N ASP A 98 -17.06 12.49 23.08
CA ASP A 98 -15.84 12.54 22.26
C ASP A 98 -14.57 12.23 23.06
N LYS A 99 -14.60 12.44 24.38
CA LYS A 99 -13.46 12.24 25.28
C LYS A 99 -13.80 11.21 26.33
N ASP A 100 -12.83 10.34 26.62
CA ASP A 100 -12.92 9.36 27.70
C ASP A 100 -13.17 10.05 29.05
N GLY A 101 -14.03 9.44 29.88
CA GLY A 101 -14.33 9.90 31.23
C GLY A 101 -13.23 9.60 32.24
N VAL A 102 -12.26 8.76 31.87
CA VAL A 102 -11.10 8.37 32.68
C VAL A 102 -9.80 8.69 31.95
N ASN A 103 -8.73 8.99 32.69
CA ASN A 103 -7.41 9.29 32.12
C ASN A 103 -6.27 8.77 33.01
N GLY A 104 -5.04 8.84 32.50
CA GLY A 104 -3.84 8.49 33.26
C GLY A 104 -3.87 7.06 33.82
N ARG A 105 -3.66 6.93 35.13
CA ARG A 105 -3.62 5.62 35.80
C ARG A 105 -4.99 4.97 35.90
N ASP A 106 -6.04 5.77 36.11
CA ASP A 106 -7.41 5.27 36.23
C ASP A 106 -7.91 4.69 34.91
N PHE A 107 -7.50 5.28 33.78
CA PHE A 107 -7.72 4.70 32.46
C PHE A 107 -7.12 3.29 32.36
N LEU A 108 -5.86 3.12 32.76
CA LEU A 108 -5.17 1.83 32.68
C LEU A 108 -5.84 0.77 33.57
N GLU A 109 -6.32 1.16 34.76
CA GLU A 109 -7.02 0.25 35.67
C GLU A 109 -8.41 -0.13 35.15
N ALA A 110 -9.20 0.88 34.74
CA ALA A 110 -10.55 0.70 34.20
C ALA A 110 -10.57 -0.20 32.95
N ARG A 111 -9.49 -0.19 32.17
CA ARG A 111 -9.38 -0.95 30.91
C ARG A 111 -9.13 -2.44 31.11
N LYS A 112 -8.57 -2.89 32.25
CA LYS A 112 -8.15 -4.30 32.44
C LYS A 112 -9.28 -5.30 32.21
N LYS A 113 -10.43 -5.09 32.85
CA LYS A 113 -11.57 -6.00 32.74
C LYS A 113 -12.15 -6.04 31.32
N PRO A 114 -12.46 -4.90 30.66
CA PRO A 114 -12.84 -4.91 29.25
C PRO A 114 -11.79 -5.53 28.32
N ASP A 115 -10.50 -5.34 28.55
CA ASP A 115 -9.43 -5.97 27.74
C ASP A 115 -9.45 -7.51 27.89
N GLU A 116 -9.66 -8.03 29.11
CA GLU A 116 -9.82 -9.46 29.35
C GLU A 116 -11.08 -10.01 28.66
N GLU A 117 -12.22 -9.31 28.78
CA GLU A 117 -13.47 -9.67 28.11
C GLU A 117 -13.33 -9.64 26.58
N GLN A 118 -12.61 -8.64 26.05
CA GLN A 118 -12.29 -8.51 24.63
C GLN A 118 -11.48 -9.73 24.17
N LYS A 119 -10.40 -10.07 24.88
CA LYS A 119 -9.54 -11.21 24.54
C LYS A 119 -10.33 -12.52 24.50
N ASP A 120 -11.09 -12.82 25.55
CA ASP A 120 -11.93 -14.03 25.62
C ASP A 120 -12.96 -14.08 24.50
N THR A 121 -13.49 -12.93 24.10
CA THR A 121 -14.44 -12.80 22.99
C THR A 121 -13.76 -13.01 21.65
N TYR A 122 -12.58 -12.41 21.44
CA TYR A 122 -11.79 -12.57 20.22
C TYR A 122 -11.38 -14.03 20.00
N GLU A 123 -11.04 -14.79 21.06
CA GLU A 123 -10.81 -16.23 20.94
C GLU A 123 -12.05 -17.00 20.47
N LYS A 124 -13.26 -16.61 20.91
CA LYS A 124 -14.52 -17.19 20.41
C LYS A 124 -14.75 -16.83 18.95
N CYS A 125 -14.48 -15.58 18.56
CA CYS A 125 -14.57 -15.11 17.18
C CYS A 125 -13.63 -15.88 16.27
N ALA A 126 -12.37 -16.04 16.66
CA ALA A 126 -11.39 -16.83 15.93
C ALA A 126 -11.84 -18.27 15.74
N ARG A 127 -12.35 -18.93 16.80
CA ARG A 127 -12.91 -20.29 16.67
C ARG A 127 -14.08 -20.37 15.69
N ARG A 128 -14.92 -19.35 15.62
CA ARG A 128 -16.07 -19.32 14.69
C ARG A 128 -15.59 -19.13 13.24
N CYS A 129 -14.65 -18.22 13.01
CA CYS A 129 -14.04 -18.01 11.69
C CYS A 129 -13.33 -19.27 11.22
N ARG A 130 -12.53 -19.92 12.08
CA ARG A 130 -11.85 -21.18 11.78
C ARG A 130 -12.83 -22.29 11.35
N LYS A 131 -13.92 -22.49 12.08
CA LYS A 131 -14.93 -23.50 11.72
C LYS A 131 -15.55 -23.23 10.34
N LEU A 132 -15.78 -21.97 9.99
CA LEU A 132 -16.32 -21.63 8.68
C LEU A 132 -15.28 -21.86 7.57
N MET A 133 -14.01 -21.50 7.83
CA MET A 133 -12.88 -21.76 6.94
C MET A 133 -12.72 -23.27 6.69
N GLU A 134 -12.69 -24.08 7.75
CA GLU A 134 -12.63 -25.55 7.67
C GLU A 134 -13.81 -26.12 6.87
N LYS A 135 -15.03 -25.61 7.11
CA LYS A 135 -16.22 -26.01 6.33
C LYS A 135 -16.06 -25.73 4.83
N ALA A 136 -15.47 -24.59 4.45
CA ALA A 136 -15.17 -24.29 3.05
C ALA A 136 -14.11 -25.25 2.49
N GLN A 137 -13.07 -25.57 3.27
CA GLN A 137 -12.03 -26.54 2.86
C GLN A 137 -12.60 -27.94 2.67
N ASP A 138 -13.46 -28.42 3.58
CA ASP A 138 -14.13 -29.72 3.50
C ASP A 138 -15.06 -29.83 2.29
N ALA A 139 -15.65 -28.69 1.87
CA ALA A 139 -16.42 -28.57 0.64
C ALA A 139 -15.55 -28.50 -0.64
N GLY A 140 -14.22 -28.42 -0.50
CA GLY A 140 -13.30 -28.25 -1.63
C GLY A 140 -13.25 -26.82 -2.19
N ASP A 141 -13.86 -25.84 -1.51
CA ASP A 141 -13.87 -24.44 -1.93
C ASP A 141 -12.67 -23.68 -1.32
N ALA A 142 -11.51 -23.86 -1.95
CA ALA A 142 -10.27 -23.21 -1.55
C ALA A 142 -10.35 -21.67 -1.62
N ARG A 143 -11.15 -21.12 -2.54
CA ARG A 143 -11.35 -19.68 -2.68
C ARG A 143 -12.05 -19.12 -1.46
N SER A 144 -13.19 -19.70 -1.10
CA SER A 144 -13.95 -19.28 0.07
C SER A 144 -13.17 -19.48 1.37
N ALA A 145 -12.42 -20.57 1.49
CA ALA A 145 -11.55 -20.79 2.65
C ALA A 145 -10.53 -19.64 2.82
N LYS A 146 -9.89 -19.20 1.72
CA LYS A 146 -9.00 -18.04 1.73
C LYS A 146 -9.74 -16.75 2.10
N ILE A 147 -10.95 -16.51 1.59
CA ILE A 147 -11.69 -15.28 1.95
C ILE A 147 -12.03 -15.27 3.45
N VAL A 148 -12.51 -16.38 4.01
CA VAL A 148 -12.81 -16.48 5.46
C VAL A 148 -11.55 -16.37 6.31
N ALA A 149 -10.39 -16.79 5.79
CA ALA A 149 -9.11 -16.62 6.47
C ALA A 149 -8.74 -15.14 6.71
N ILE A 150 -9.28 -14.18 5.94
CA ILE A 150 -9.12 -12.73 6.20
C ILE A 150 -9.69 -12.40 7.58
N ASP A 151 -10.92 -12.85 7.83
CA ASP A 151 -11.64 -12.58 9.07
C ASP A 151 -10.98 -13.29 10.26
N LEU A 152 -10.41 -14.49 10.04
CA LEU A 152 -9.65 -15.19 11.07
C LEU A 152 -8.36 -14.45 11.45
N LEU A 153 -7.60 -13.94 10.49
CA LEU A 153 -6.37 -13.19 10.76
C LEU A 153 -6.60 -11.86 11.49
N TYR A 154 -7.80 -11.30 11.41
CA TYR A 154 -8.18 -10.16 12.26
C TYR A 154 -8.13 -10.53 13.76
N TYR A 155 -8.58 -11.73 14.13
CA TYR A 155 -8.60 -12.19 15.53
C TYR A 155 -7.33 -12.96 15.94
N GLU A 156 -6.62 -13.56 14.98
CA GLU A 156 -5.36 -14.30 15.19
C GLU A 156 -4.28 -13.86 14.19
N PRO A 157 -3.74 -12.64 14.32
CA PRO A 157 -2.84 -12.04 13.32
C PRO A 157 -1.49 -12.75 13.18
N ASP A 158 -1.12 -13.61 14.13
CA ASP A 158 0.14 -14.37 14.10
C ASP A 158 -0.07 -15.85 13.71
N ASN A 159 -1.28 -16.24 13.28
CA ASN A 159 -1.57 -17.63 12.95
C ASN A 159 -0.83 -18.08 11.68
N ALA A 160 0.28 -18.79 11.88
CA ALA A 160 1.16 -19.24 10.82
C ALA A 160 0.49 -20.19 9.81
N GLU A 161 -0.45 -21.02 10.24
CA GLU A 161 -1.14 -21.96 9.34
C GLU A 161 -2.11 -21.22 8.42
N VAL A 162 -2.82 -20.23 8.96
CA VAL A 162 -3.75 -19.39 8.20
C VAL A 162 -2.99 -18.51 7.22
N HIS A 163 -1.86 -17.93 7.62
CA HIS A 163 -0.97 -17.21 6.69
C HIS A 163 -0.49 -18.11 5.55
N LYS A 164 -0.03 -19.33 5.84
CA LYS A 164 0.38 -20.29 4.82
C LYS A 164 -0.78 -20.68 3.88
N LEU A 165 -1.99 -20.85 4.42
CA LEU A 165 -3.19 -21.11 3.62
C LEU A 165 -3.44 -19.99 2.59
N ARG A 166 -3.23 -18.73 2.98
CA ARG A 166 -3.32 -17.58 2.07
C ARG A 166 -2.18 -17.51 1.06
N GLY A 167 -1.08 -18.24 1.27
CA GLY A 167 0.13 -18.15 0.47
C GLY A 167 1.07 -17.03 0.94
N HIS A 168 0.99 -16.66 2.23
CA HIS A 168 1.91 -15.71 2.82
C HIS A 168 3.18 -16.41 3.29
N GLU A 169 4.28 -15.68 3.24
CA GLU A 169 5.60 -16.10 3.66
C GLU A 169 6.12 -15.17 4.75
N LYS A 170 6.94 -15.72 5.65
CA LYS A 170 7.53 -14.94 6.74
C LYS A 170 8.80 -14.24 6.25
N ASP A 171 8.89 -12.94 6.49
CA ASP A 171 10.07 -12.11 6.21
C ASP A 171 10.41 -11.28 7.46
N GLY A 172 11.47 -11.68 8.16
CA GLY A 172 11.76 -11.20 9.51
C GLY A 172 10.61 -11.55 10.48
N GLU A 173 10.01 -10.52 11.08
CA GLU A 173 8.87 -10.65 11.98
C GLU A 173 7.51 -10.53 11.27
N ALA A 174 7.49 -10.11 10.01
CA ALA A 174 6.26 -9.85 9.27
C ALA A 174 5.83 -11.04 8.39
N TRP A 175 4.52 -11.18 8.18
CA TRP A 175 3.95 -12.02 7.14
C TRP A 175 3.67 -11.18 5.89
N LEU A 176 4.13 -11.65 4.74
CA LEU A 176 3.95 -10.99 3.45
C LEU A 176 3.23 -11.92 2.48
N PRO A 177 2.38 -11.38 1.60
CA PRO A 177 1.97 -12.09 0.38
C PRO A 177 3.20 -12.67 -0.35
N GLY A 178 3.15 -13.92 -0.82
CA GLY A 178 4.26 -14.52 -1.56
C GLY A 178 4.69 -13.70 -2.78
N VAL A 179 3.72 -13.07 -3.47
CA VAL A 179 3.98 -12.13 -4.56
C VAL A 179 4.81 -10.92 -4.11
N ALA A 180 4.50 -10.35 -2.95
CA ALA A 180 5.22 -9.21 -2.37
C ALA A 180 6.65 -9.61 -1.98
N LYS A 181 6.82 -10.79 -1.38
CA LYS A 181 8.13 -11.31 -1.04
C LYS A 181 9.01 -11.50 -2.28
N LYS A 182 8.48 -12.15 -3.33
CA LYS A 182 9.19 -12.32 -4.61
C LYS A 182 9.67 -10.98 -5.18
N TRP A 183 8.84 -9.95 -5.11
CA TRP A 183 9.21 -8.63 -5.61
C TRP A 183 10.23 -7.91 -4.72
N ARG A 184 10.14 -8.06 -3.40
CA ARG A 184 11.15 -7.56 -2.46
C ARG A 184 12.50 -8.24 -2.70
N ASP A 185 12.51 -9.55 -2.90
CA ASP A 185 13.73 -10.29 -3.24
C ASP A 185 14.35 -9.77 -4.56
N ALA A 186 13.52 -9.51 -5.59
CA ALA A 186 14.00 -8.91 -6.84
C ALA A 186 14.58 -7.50 -6.65
N GLY A 187 14.01 -6.67 -5.77
CA GLY A 187 14.55 -5.37 -5.44
C GLY A 187 15.84 -5.46 -4.61
N HIS A 188 15.94 -6.41 -3.68
CA HIS A 188 17.19 -6.69 -2.96
C HIS A 188 18.33 -7.09 -3.91
N GLU A 189 18.05 -7.90 -4.94
CA GLU A 189 19.06 -8.21 -5.96
C GLU A 189 19.49 -6.97 -6.74
N ALA A 190 18.57 -6.04 -7.06
CA ALA A 190 18.93 -4.76 -7.67
C ALA A 190 19.82 -3.92 -6.74
N VAL A 191 19.55 -3.89 -5.43
CA VAL A 191 20.39 -3.21 -4.44
C VAL A 191 21.78 -3.84 -4.32
N LYS A 192 21.88 -5.17 -4.36
CA LYS A 192 23.16 -5.89 -4.32
C LYS A 192 24.00 -5.63 -5.58
N ALA A 193 23.36 -5.53 -6.73
CA ALA A 193 24.01 -5.25 -8.01
C ALA A 193 24.39 -3.77 -8.21
N ALA A 194 23.75 -2.86 -7.48
CA ALA A 194 23.97 -1.42 -7.61
C ALA A 194 25.35 -0.98 -7.11
N THR A 195 25.96 -0.05 -7.84
CA THR A 195 27.24 0.56 -7.49
C THR A 195 27.10 1.59 -6.37
N PHE A 196 28.19 1.85 -5.65
CA PHE A 196 28.31 2.97 -4.70
C PHE A 196 28.73 4.29 -5.36
N GLY A 197 28.97 4.27 -6.68
CA GLY A 197 29.46 5.40 -7.45
C GLY A 197 30.88 5.83 -7.07
N ASP A 198 31.46 6.66 -7.92
CA ASP A 198 32.76 7.27 -7.69
C ASP A 198 32.63 8.47 -6.77
N GLU A 199 33.61 8.65 -5.89
CA GLU A 199 33.71 9.83 -5.05
C GLU A 199 34.00 11.07 -5.89
N MET A 200 33.36 12.20 -5.58
CA MET A 200 33.63 13.46 -6.25
C MET A 200 34.41 14.41 -5.33
N GLU A 201 35.63 14.72 -5.73
CA GLU A 201 36.47 15.74 -5.08
C GLU A 201 36.08 17.17 -5.48
N GLY A 202 36.57 18.15 -4.72
CA GLY A 202 36.37 19.59 -4.96
C GLY A 202 35.18 20.20 -4.23
N GLU A 203 34.98 21.51 -4.40
CA GLU A 203 33.84 22.24 -3.82
C GLU A 203 32.53 21.95 -4.58
N ASP A 204 31.40 22.15 -3.92
CA ASP A 204 30.07 22.18 -4.53
C ASP A 204 29.50 23.59 -4.38
N GLU A 205 29.24 24.27 -5.50
CA GLU A 205 28.79 25.67 -5.48
C GLU A 205 27.47 25.85 -4.73
N GLN A 206 26.54 24.89 -4.81
CA GLN A 206 25.29 24.99 -4.05
C GLN A 206 25.55 24.82 -2.55
N ALA A 207 26.42 23.88 -2.16
CA ALA A 207 26.82 23.72 -0.75
C ALA A 207 27.45 25.02 -0.21
N LYS A 208 28.36 25.62 -0.97
CA LYS A 208 29.00 26.89 -0.63
C LYS A 208 27.98 28.02 -0.44
N THR A 209 27.04 28.17 -1.38
CA THR A 209 25.98 29.19 -1.33
C THR A 209 25.13 29.08 -0.05
N ILE A 210 24.84 27.86 0.40
CA ILE A 210 24.04 27.65 1.61
C ILE A 210 24.87 27.56 2.90
N GLY A 211 26.20 27.57 2.81
CA GLY A 211 27.11 27.42 3.96
C GLY A 211 27.24 25.98 4.46
N ALA A 212 27.03 24.99 3.59
CA ALA A 212 27.17 23.57 3.88
C ALA A 212 28.39 22.95 3.18
N THR A 213 28.67 21.69 3.50
CA THR A 213 29.61 20.84 2.75
C THR A 213 28.88 19.59 2.30
N PHE A 214 29.01 19.20 1.03
CA PHE A 214 28.38 17.99 0.52
C PHE A 214 29.39 16.86 0.30
N ASN A 215 29.09 15.70 0.86
CA ASN A 215 29.63 14.42 0.42
C ASN A 215 28.91 13.98 -0.85
N ARG A 216 29.68 13.58 -1.87
CA ARG A 216 29.15 13.40 -3.23
C ARG A 216 29.61 12.10 -3.88
N ARG A 217 28.69 11.44 -4.58
CA ARG A 217 28.92 10.26 -5.41
C ARG A 217 28.41 10.49 -6.83
N LYS A 218 29.09 9.91 -7.81
CA LYS A 218 28.71 9.99 -9.23
C LYS A 218 28.68 8.60 -9.85
N GLY A 219 27.56 8.28 -10.46
CA GLY A 219 27.40 7.17 -11.40
C GLY A 219 27.22 7.70 -12.81
N ASP A 220 26.82 6.83 -13.73
CA ASP A 220 26.59 7.18 -15.13
C ASP A 220 25.42 8.14 -15.29
N TRP A 221 24.33 7.90 -14.55
CA TRP A 221 23.05 8.62 -14.68
C TRP A 221 22.62 9.38 -13.44
N LEU A 222 23.23 9.07 -12.29
CA LEU A 222 22.91 9.67 -11.01
C LEU A 222 24.11 10.43 -10.42
N THR A 223 23.84 11.59 -9.85
CA THR A 223 24.72 12.25 -8.89
C THR A 223 24.01 12.34 -7.56
N THR A 224 24.69 11.91 -6.51
CA THR A 224 24.14 11.93 -5.15
C THR A 224 24.93 12.89 -4.31
N ARG A 225 24.23 13.70 -3.52
CA ARG A 225 24.81 14.70 -2.61
C ARG A 225 24.16 14.57 -1.24
N THR A 226 24.93 14.80 -0.18
CA THR A 226 24.37 14.93 1.16
C THR A 226 25.29 15.72 2.06
N SER A 227 24.74 16.51 2.99
CA SER A 227 25.50 17.18 4.05
C SER A 227 25.80 16.26 5.24
N TYR A 228 25.21 15.07 5.27
CA TYR A 228 25.66 13.97 6.14
C TYR A 228 26.99 13.40 5.66
N ASP A 229 27.49 12.37 6.35
CA ASP A 229 28.75 11.71 6.03
C ASP A 229 28.76 10.94 4.68
N MET A 230 29.96 10.49 4.30
CA MET A 230 30.19 9.71 3.08
C MET A 230 29.50 8.33 3.11
N THR A 231 29.23 7.75 4.28
CA THR A 231 28.47 6.49 4.39
C THR A 231 27.04 6.71 3.93
N ARG A 232 26.41 7.81 4.34
CA ARG A 232 25.09 8.21 3.86
C ARG A 232 25.09 8.46 2.37
N ALA A 233 26.10 9.15 1.83
CA ALA A 233 26.22 9.40 0.40
C ALA A 233 26.29 8.09 -0.41
N LYS A 234 27.08 7.11 0.04
CA LYS A 234 27.20 5.78 -0.56
C LYS A 234 25.86 5.03 -0.58
N MET A 235 25.18 4.96 0.57
CA MET A 235 23.91 4.25 0.69
C MET A 235 22.81 4.88 -0.17
N LEU A 236 22.72 6.22 -0.14
CA LEU A 236 21.76 6.96 -0.95
C LEU A 236 22.02 6.76 -2.45
N HIS A 237 23.29 6.74 -2.86
CA HIS A 237 23.65 6.49 -4.25
C HIS A 237 23.27 5.08 -4.71
N ARG A 238 23.63 4.06 -3.91
CA ARG A 238 23.29 2.66 -4.20
C ARG A 238 21.78 2.45 -4.32
N ASN A 239 21.00 3.02 -3.39
CA ASN A 239 19.55 2.94 -3.41
C ASN A 239 18.96 3.64 -4.65
N GLY A 240 19.51 4.79 -5.04
CA GLY A 240 19.12 5.49 -6.26
C GLY A 240 19.41 4.70 -7.54
N GLU A 241 20.59 4.11 -7.68
CA GLU A 241 20.96 3.25 -8.81
C GLU A 241 20.08 1.98 -8.88
N ALA A 242 19.81 1.34 -7.74
CA ALA A 242 18.90 0.20 -7.66
C ALA A 242 17.46 0.57 -8.08
N THR A 243 17.01 1.77 -7.68
CA THR A 243 15.70 2.32 -8.06
C THR A 243 15.62 2.56 -9.57
N ILE A 244 16.66 3.12 -10.18
CA ILE A 244 16.75 3.30 -11.64
C ILE A 244 16.62 1.95 -12.33
N ALA A 245 17.47 0.99 -11.97
CA ALA A 245 17.49 -0.32 -12.59
C ALA A 245 16.14 -1.04 -12.44
N ARG A 246 15.52 -0.94 -11.25
CA ARG A 246 14.24 -1.59 -11.00
C ARG A 246 13.09 -0.94 -11.80
N ALA A 247 13.04 0.39 -11.84
CA ALA A 247 12.03 1.11 -12.62
C ALA A 247 12.16 0.80 -14.13
N GLN A 248 13.39 0.76 -14.66
CA GLN A 248 13.65 0.39 -16.05
C GLN A 248 13.24 -1.05 -16.37
N ALA A 249 13.54 -1.99 -15.48
CA ALA A 249 13.14 -3.39 -15.63
C ALA A 249 11.62 -3.56 -15.66
N LEU A 250 10.89 -2.84 -14.79
CA LEU A 250 9.42 -2.85 -14.77
C LEU A 250 8.84 -2.25 -16.06
N LEU A 251 9.44 -1.18 -16.59
CA LEU A 251 8.98 -0.53 -17.83
C LEU A 251 9.43 -1.26 -19.11
N GLY A 252 10.35 -2.22 -18.99
CA GLY A 252 11.00 -2.87 -20.13
C GLY A 252 11.69 -1.83 -21.02
N THR A 253 12.48 -0.94 -20.42
CA THR A 253 13.25 0.10 -21.11
C THR A 253 14.73 -0.09 -20.86
N ASP A 254 15.54 -0.01 -21.92
CA ASP A 254 16.99 0.01 -21.83
C ASP A 254 17.54 1.41 -22.13
N GLY A 255 18.79 1.65 -21.73
CA GLY A 255 19.52 2.88 -22.07
C GLY A 255 19.36 4.01 -21.05
N PRO A 256 19.54 5.28 -21.48
CA PRO A 256 19.57 6.43 -20.57
C PRO A 256 18.23 6.66 -19.83
N PRO A 257 18.15 6.50 -18.49
CA PRO A 257 16.91 6.58 -17.72
C PRO A 257 16.30 7.99 -17.70
N PHE A 258 17.11 9.01 -17.99
CA PHE A 258 16.71 10.42 -18.00
C PHE A 258 17.06 11.10 -19.34
N GLY A 259 17.12 10.33 -20.42
CA GLY A 259 17.54 10.80 -21.74
C GLY A 259 18.98 11.32 -21.70
N LYS A 260 19.23 12.52 -22.21
CA LYS A 260 20.56 13.12 -22.21
C LYS A 260 20.98 13.74 -20.86
N TYR A 261 20.12 13.69 -19.85
CA TYR A 261 20.35 14.38 -18.58
C TYR A 261 20.91 13.42 -17.53
N LYS A 262 21.68 13.98 -16.60
CA LYS A 262 22.07 13.34 -15.35
C LYS A 262 21.15 13.84 -14.24
N TYR A 263 20.59 12.95 -13.43
CA TYR A 263 19.73 13.33 -12.32
C TYR A 263 20.54 13.53 -11.05
N THR A 264 20.24 14.58 -10.29
CA THR A 264 20.90 14.87 -9.01
C THR A 264 19.92 14.70 -7.86
N ILE A 265 20.26 13.88 -6.88
CA ILE A 265 19.53 13.80 -5.61
C ILE A 265 20.36 14.37 -4.47
N THR A 266 19.73 15.17 -3.61
CA THR A 266 20.40 15.79 -2.46
C THR A 266 19.62 15.56 -1.16
N HIS A 267 20.28 15.01 -0.15
CA HIS A 267 19.73 14.87 1.20
C HIS A 267 20.41 15.83 2.18
N LEU A 268 19.63 16.77 2.73
CA LEU A 268 20.10 17.82 3.63
C LEU A 268 19.91 17.40 5.09
N GLN A 269 20.85 17.79 5.96
CA GLN A 269 20.89 17.41 7.37
C GLN A 269 20.04 18.31 8.25
N SER A 270 19.80 19.55 7.82
CA SER A 270 19.07 20.52 8.62
C SER A 270 17.99 21.23 7.83
N ARG A 271 17.02 21.74 8.59
CA ARG A 271 15.99 22.61 8.06
C ARG A 271 16.57 23.91 7.51
N ASP A 272 17.62 24.44 8.15
CA ASP A 272 18.30 25.66 7.71
C ASP A 272 18.98 25.49 6.35
N GLU A 273 19.60 24.34 6.10
CA GLU A 273 20.16 24.00 4.78
C GLU A 273 19.06 23.92 3.71
N TYR A 274 17.91 23.31 4.04
CA TYR A 274 16.75 23.26 3.15
C TYR A 274 16.23 24.65 2.82
N GLU A 275 16.07 25.52 3.82
CA GLU A 275 15.68 26.91 3.59
C GLU A 275 16.73 27.70 2.80
N GLY A 276 18.02 27.41 3.01
CA GLY A 276 19.10 27.95 2.20
C GLY A 276 18.98 27.54 0.73
N MET A 277 18.66 26.28 0.44
CA MET A 277 18.43 25.81 -0.93
C MET A 277 17.23 26.53 -1.57
N LEU A 278 16.15 26.74 -0.83
CA LEU A 278 14.97 27.46 -1.35
C LEU A 278 15.27 28.95 -1.62
N THR A 279 15.90 29.64 -0.67
CA THR A 279 16.04 31.10 -0.68
C THR A 279 17.28 31.61 -1.40
N LYS A 280 18.39 30.87 -1.36
CA LYS A 280 19.68 31.31 -1.92
C LYS A 280 20.03 30.62 -3.23
N VAL A 281 19.59 29.38 -3.42
CA VAL A 281 19.90 28.59 -4.63
C VAL A 281 18.76 28.68 -5.64
N LEU A 282 17.51 28.53 -5.19
CA LEU A 282 16.35 28.68 -6.06
C LEU A 282 15.79 30.11 -6.09
N GLU A 283 16.23 30.98 -5.17
CA GLU A 283 15.79 32.38 -5.06
C GLU A 283 14.26 32.51 -4.98
N LEU A 284 13.58 31.55 -4.35
CA LEU A 284 12.14 31.62 -4.15
C LEU A 284 11.79 32.71 -3.14
N ASP A 285 10.70 33.43 -3.40
CA ASP A 285 10.12 34.43 -2.52
C ASP A 285 8.58 34.30 -2.44
N GLY A 286 7.95 35.17 -1.65
CA GLY A 286 6.49 35.25 -1.52
C GLY A 286 5.80 33.92 -1.21
N ASP A 287 4.67 33.69 -1.90
CA ASP A 287 3.82 32.51 -1.72
C ASP A 287 4.52 31.21 -2.12
N ASP A 288 5.42 31.25 -3.12
CA ASP A 288 6.16 30.09 -3.59
C ASP A 288 7.15 29.60 -2.53
N LEU A 289 7.85 30.52 -1.86
CA LEU A 289 8.72 30.18 -0.72
C LEU A 289 7.91 29.67 0.47
N GLU A 290 6.80 30.32 0.81
CA GLU A 290 5.94 29.88 1.92
C GLU A 290 5.41 28.47 1.67
N PHE A 291 5.01 28.19 0.43
CA PHE A 291 4.57 26.87 0.00
C PHE A 291 5.70 25.84 0.08
N ALA A 292 6.87 26.13 -0.49
CA ALA A 292 8.00 25.21 -0.49
C ALA A 292 8.53 24.91 0.93
N ARG A 293 8.43 25.85 1.87
CA ARG A 293 8.71 25.63 3.29
C ARG A 293 7.78 24.59 3.92
N ARG A 294 6.53 24.48 3.48
CA ARG A 294 5.61 23.47 4.04
C ARG A 294 5.91 22.05 3.54
N LEU A 295 6.73 21.93 2.49
CA LEU A 295 7.18 20.66 1.94
C LEU A 295 8.49 20.21 2.58
N SER A 296 8.78 18.92 2.43
CA SER A 296 10.05 18.29 2.85
C SER A 296 11.05 18.13 1.68
N GLY A 297 10.70 18.60 0.48
CA GLY A 297 11.57 18.52 -0.67
C GLY A 297 11.08 19.32 -1.86
N HIS A 298 11.98 19.59 -2.81
CA HIS A 298 11.70 20.41 -3.97
C HIS A 298 12.53 19.96 -5.19
N GLY A 299 11.93 20.06 -6.37
CA GLY A 299 12.62 19.82 -7.64
C GLY A 299 13.51 21.00 -8.04
N GLN A 300 14.57 20.74 -8.80
CA GLN A 300 15.43 21.80 -9.34
C GLN A 300 15.85 21.48 -10.77
N SER A 301 16.14 22.52 -11.55
CA SER A 301 16.55 22.42 -12.96
C SER A 301 18.06 22.54 -13.16
N LYS A 302 18.78 23.16 -12.21
CA LYS A 302 20.23 23.40 -12.27
C LYS A 302 20.89 23.07 -10.92
N PRO A 303 21.49 21.87 -10.76
CA PRO A 303 21.42 20.75 -11.71
C PRO A 303 20.00 20.17 -11.79
N TYR A 304 19.72 19.41 -12.85
CA TYR A 304 18.44 18.71 -12.97
C TYR A 304 18.32 17.65 -11.87
N GLY A 305 17.35 17.81 -10.97
CA GLY A 305 17.36 17.02 -9.74
C GLY A 305 16.22 17.28 -8.77
N TYR A 306 16.40 16.77 -7.56
CA TYR A 306 15.52 16.95 -6.41
C TYR A 306 16.36 17.01 -5.13
N PHE A 307 15.96 17.85 -4.18
CA PHE A 307 16.56 17.87 -2.86
C PHE A 307 15.48 17.77 -1.79
N CYS A 308 15.83 17.18 -0.65
CA CYS A 308 14.92 17.05 0.48
C CYS A 308 15.63 17.22 1.81
N PHE A 309 14.84 17.54 2.82
CA PHE A 309 15.20 17.44 4.22
C PHE A 309 14.15 16.56 4.92
N SER A 310 14.62 15.58 5.69
CA SER A 310 13.77 14.76 6.56
C SER A 310 14.47 14.52 7.89
N SER A 311 13.68 14.27 8.93
CA SER A 311 14.19 13.94 10.26
C SER A 311 14.78 12.52 10.34
N THR A 312 14.49 11.65 9.35
CA THR A 312 15.05 10.30 9.29
C THR A 312 15.61 9.98 7.91
N ALA A 313 16.63 9.11 7.88
CA ALA A 313 17.29 8.69 6.64
C ALA A 313 16.34 7.88 5.75
N GLU A 314 15.50 7.05 6.36
CA GLU A 314 14.52 6.19 5.69
C GLU A 314 13.49 7.03 4.94
N SER A 315 12.96 8.07 5.57
CA SER A 315 12.00 8.98 4.94
C SER A 315 12.62 9.74 3.78
N ALA A 316 13.88 10.16 3.90
CA ALA A 316 14.59 10.78 2.78
C ALA A 316 14.86 9.81 1.63
N ASP A 317 15.23 8.56 1.92
CA ASP A 317 15.41 7.52 0.89
C ASP A 317 14.13 7.27 0.12
N ASP A 318 13.01 7.13 0.82
CA ASP A 318 11.68 7.00 0.21
C ASP A 318 11.36 8.18 -0.72
N MET A 319 11.52 9.41 -0.25
CA MET A 319 11.22 10.60 -1.07
C MET A 319 12.09 10.68 -2.33
N LEU A 320 13.40 10.45 -2.18
CA LEU A 320 14.38 10.57 -3.26
C LEU A 320 14.23 9.42 -4.27
N CYS A 321 14.10 8.18 -3.80
CA CYS A 321 13.91 7.01 -4.67
C CYS A 321 12.55 7.04 -5.35
N ASN A 322 11.47 7.42 -4.66
CA ASN A 322 10.17 7.62 -5.30
C ASN A 322 10.28 8.67 -6.42
N THR A 323 10.96 9.80 -6.16
CA THR A 323 11.15 10.83 -7.19
C THR A 323 11.97 10.31 -8.38
N ILE A 324 13.02 9.52 -8.14
CA ILE A 324 13.79 8.86 -9.20
C ILE A 324 12.89 7.96 -10.04
N ALA A 325 12.13 7.06 -9.43
CA ALA A 325 11.21 6.16 -10.13
C ALA A 325 10.23 6.94 -11.02
N LEU A 326 9.69 8.04 -10.50
CA LEU A 326 8.82 8.94 -11.24
C LEU A 326 9.53 9.64 -12.41
N ARG A 327 10.82 9.95 -12.31
CA ARG A 327 11.56 10.54 -13.43
C ARG A 327 11.87 9.52 -14.51
N VAL A 328 12.19 8.28 -14.14
CA VAL A 328 12.33 7.18 -15.10
C VAL A 328 11.01 6.97 -15.84
N LEU A 329 9.89 6.89 -15.12
CA LEU A 329 8.55 6.79 -15.70
C LEU A 329 8.26 7.95 -16.65
N ALA A 330 8.43 9.19 -16.20
CA ALA A 330 8.18 10.37 -17.04
C ALA A 330 9.02 10.35 -18.31
N HIS A 331 10.27 9.91 -18.24
CA HIS A 331 11.13 9.81 -19.42
C HIS A 331 10.65 8.73 -20.39
N ALA A 332 10.30 7.55 -19.88
CA ALA A 332 9.72 6.46 -20.68
C ALA A 332 8.42 6.87 -21.40
N GLN A 333 7.71 7.86 -20.83
CA GLN A 333 6.48 8.45 -21.35
C GLN A 333 6.71 9.67 -22.27
N GLY A 334 7.95 9.97 -22.65
CA GLY A 334 8.26 11.10 -23.53
C GLY A 334 8.23 12.48 -22.86
N GLY A 335 8.29 12.54 -21.53
CA GLY A 335 8.44 13.79 -20.77
C GLY A 335 7.14 14.52 -20.40
N SER A 336 6.00 13.83 -20.38
CA SER A 336 4.69 14.44 -20.11
C SER A 336 4.62 15.13 -18.72
N SER A 337 4.16 16.39 -18.71
CA SER A 337 3.84 17.17 -17.51
C SER A 337 2.45 16.86 -16.93
N ASP A 338 1.58 16.21 -17.71
CA ASP A 338 0.17 15.96 -17.35
C ASP A 338 -0.01 14.55 -16.79
N ARG A 339 0.77 14.21 -15.76
CA ARG A 339 0.80 12.85 -15.22
C ARG A 339 -0.40 12.56 -14.32
N ALA A 340 -0.96 11.37 -14.48
CA ALA A 340 -2.05 10.88 -13.65
C ALA A 340 -1.52 10.63 -12.21
N PRO A 341 -2.06 11.33 -11.19
CA PRO A 341 -1.53 11.24 -9.81
C PRO A 341 -1.56 9.82 -9.24
N TRP A 342 -2.58 9.04 -9.60
CA TRP A 342 -2.73 7.65 -9.17
C TRP A 342 -1.66 6.74 -9.80
N ILE A 343 -1.31 6.94 -11.08
CA ILE A 343 -0.23 6.20 -11.75
C ILE A 343 1.10 6.52 -11.09
N ASP A 344 1.39 7.80 -10.90
CA ASP A 344 2.63 8.21 -10.24
C ASP A 344 2.70 7.63 -8.80
N THR A 345 1.59 7.68 -8.06
CA THR A 345 1.55 7.14 -6.69
C THR A 345 1.77 5.63 -6.69
N GLY A 346 1.02 4.89 -7.50
CA GLY A 346 1.12 3.44 -7.57
C GLY A 346 2.50 2.97 -8.05
N PHE A 347 3.01 3.53 -9.15
CA PHE A 347 4.29 3.12 -9.72
C PHE A 347 5.47 3.48 -8.82
N GLY A 348 5.48 4.70 -8.27
CA GLY A 348 6.51 5.14 -7.35
C GLY A 348 6.57 4.24 -6.11
N TYR A 349 5.41 3.92 -5.52
CA TYR A 349 5.33 3.05 -4.36
C TYR A 349 5.68 1.60 -4.69
N LEU A 350 5.28 1.10 -5.86
CA LEU A 350 5.70 -0.21 -6.33
C LEU A 350 7.23 -0.31 -6.35
N VAL A 351 7.92 0.66 -6.95
CA VAL A 351 9.39 0.63 -7.02
C VAL A 351 10.03 0.73 -5.64
N THR A 352 9.62 1.69 -4.79
CA THR A 352 10.25 1.86 -3.47
C THR A 352 9.93 0.70 -2.53
N SER A 353 8.72 0.13 -2.59
CA SER A 353 8.36 -1.06 -1.80
C SER A 353 9.28 -2.25 -2.08
N GLN A 354 9.78 -2.35 -3.30
CA GLN A 354 10.63 -3.46 -3.74
C GLN A 354 12.10 -3.19 -3.41
N VAL A 355 12.58 -1.95 -3.63
CA VAL A 355 13.98 -1.58 -3.43
C VAL A 355 14.31 -1.31 -1.96
N LEU A 356 13.43 -0.58 -1.26
CA LEU A 356 13.64 -0.12 0.12
C LEU A 356 12.86 -0.94 1.15
N GLY A 357 11.82 -1.67 0.73
CA GLY A 357 10.88 -2.32 1.64
C GLY A 357 9.86 -1.35 2.25
N THR A 358 9.89 -0.06 1.87
CA THR A 358 9.07 1.01 2.45
C THR A 358 8.40 1.87 1.36
N THR A 359 7.35 2.59 1.75
CA THR A 359 6.62 3.56 0.91
C THR A 359 6.16 4.74 1.77
N MET A 360 7.10 5.38 2.48
CA MET A 360 6.79 6.39 3.51
C MET A 360 6.38 7.75 2.94
N VAL A 361 6.27 7.88 1.61
CA VAL A 361 5.95 9.16 0.97
C VAL A 361 4.49 9.51 1.23
N ARG A 362 4.21 10.38 2.20
CA ARG A 362 2.89 11.04 2.26
C ARG A 362 2.85 12.08 1.14
N ARG A 363 2.05 11.87 0.10
CA ARG A 363 1.70 12.95 -0.82
C ARG A 363 0.80 13.93 -0.08
N TYR A 364 1.33 15.09 0.27
CA TYR A 364 0.52 16.20 0.72
C TYR A 364 -0.28 16.72 -0.48
N THR A 365 -1.60 16.59 -0.42
CA THR A 365 -2.52 17.16 -1.39
C THR A 365 -2.73 18.65 -1.11
N MET A 366 -2.65 19.49 -2.14
CA MET A 366 -2.78 20.95 -2.05
C MET A 366 -4.25 21.40 -1.88
N LYS A 367 -5.00 20.83 -0.94
CA LYS A 367 -6.19 21.54 -0.46
C LYS A 367 -5.70 22.66 0.45
N GLN A 368 -6.21 23.85 0.18
CA GLN A 368 -5.84 25.12 0.78
C GLN A 368 -5.56 24.98 2.28
N VAL A 369 -4.51 25.70 2.70
CA VAL A 369 -4.16 26.08 4.08
C VAL A 369 -5.15 25.57 5.14
N GLY A 370 -4.75 24.57 5.92
CA GLY A 370 -5.42 24.21 7.17
C GLY A 370 -6.34 22.98 7.16
N MET A 371 -6.59 22.34 6.01
CA MET A 371 -7.31 21.06 5.97
C MET A 371 -6.35 19.92 5.65
N THR A 372 -5.86 19.23 6.68
CA THR A 372 -5.51 17.83 6.48
C THR A 372 -6.76 17.14 5.94
N ALA A 373 -6.64 16.30 4.91
CA ALA A 373 -7.69 15.35 4.58
C ALA A 373 -7.76 14.32 5.72
N SER A 374 -8.28 14.75 6.87
CA SER A 374 -8.53 13.94 8.06
C SER A 374 -10.00 13.55 8.15
N ASP A 375 -10.70 13.55 7.00
CA ASP A 375 -11.94 12.79 6.81
C ASP A 375 -11.62 11.34 6.42
N ASP A 376 -10.46 10.82 6.84
CA ASP A 376 -10.29 9.39 7.00
C ASP A 376 -11.40 8.98 7.98
N LYS A 377 -12.47 8.35 7.47
CA LYS A 377 -13.25 7.44 8.30
C LYS A 377 -12.20 6.49 8.88
N VAL A 378 -11.85 6.77 10.12
CA VAL A 378 -10.71 6.19 10.82
C VAL A 378 -10.82 4.69 10.67
N ILE A 379 -9.96 4.06 9.87
CA ILE A 379 -9.92 2.61 9.83
C ILE A 379 -9.37 2.20 11.21
N PRO A 380 -10.18 1.61 12.11
CA PRO A 380 -10.00 1.79 13.57
C PRO A 380 -8.70 1.26 14.21
N GLU A 381 -7.91 0.47 13.47
CA GLU A 381 -6.77 -0.29 14.02
C GLU A 381 -5.42 -0.11 13.29
N PHE A 382 -5.36 0.62 12.18
CA PHE A 382 -4.11 0.70 11.38
C PHE A 382 -3.12 1.79 11.83
N THR A 383 -3.33 2.39 13.00
CA THR A 383 -2.61 3.60 13.45
C THR A 383 -1.17 3.38 13.93
N LYS A 384 -0.63 2.15 13.86
CA LYS A 384 0.75 1.86 14.34
C LYS A 384 1.82 1.68 13.26
N LYS A 385 1.46 1.52 11.98
CA LYS A 385 2.43 1.31 10.88
C LYS A 385 2.22 2.30 9.74
N SER A 386 2.20 3.60 10.03
CA SER A 386 2.03 4.59 8.96
C SER A 386 3.21 4.54 7.98
N GLY A 387 2.94 4.15 6.72
CA GLY A 387 3.86 4.32 5.58
C GLY A 387 4.58 3.07 5.06
N THR A 388 4.14 1.86 5.43
CA THR A 388 4.70 0.62 4.86
C THR A 388 3.81 0.05 3.74
N PRO A 389 4.37 -0.72 2.78
CA PRO A 389 3.61 -1.42 1.77
C PRO A 389 2.51 -2.31 2.36
N GLU A 390 2.76 -2.92 3.52
CA GLU A 390 1.81 -3.79 4.22
C GLU A 390 0.54 -3.03 4.62
N LEU A 391 0.67 -1.81 5.14
CA LEU A 391 -0.50 -0.98 5.44
C LEU A 391 -1.35 -0.72 4.20
N LEU A 392 -0.73 -0.44 3.04
CA LEU A 392 -1.48 -0.21 1.80
C LEU A 392 -2.21 -1.47 1.33
N ARG A 393 -1.60 -2.65 1.51
CA ARG A 393 -2.24 -3.94 1.21
C ARG A 393 -3.40 -4.21 2.16
N GLU A 394 -3.21 -3.98 3.46
CA GLU A 394 -4.25 -4.12 4.48
C GLU A 394 -5.44 -3.19 4.19
N VAL A 395 -5.19 -1.93 3.81
CA VAL A 395 -6.26 -0.98 3.43
C VAL A 395 -6.97 -1.43 2.15
N ALA A 396 -6.23 -1.89 1.13
CA ALA A 396 -6.85 -2.41 -0.10
C ALA A 396 -7.72 -3.64 0.18
N LEU A 397 -7.20 -4.59 0.96
CA LEU A 397 -7.90 -5.79 1.37
C LEU A 397 -9.16 -5.45 2.17
N TYR A 398 -9.04 -4.60 3.18
CA TYR A 398 -10.17 -4.15 3.99
C TYR A 398 -11.25 -3.49 3.11
N ASN A 399 -10.86 -2.57 2.23
CA ASN A 399 -11.82 -1.86 1.38
C ASN A 399 -12.56 -2.82 0.45
N ILE A 400 -11.89 -3.80 -0.15
CA ILE A 400 -12.56 -4.77 -1.01
C ILE A 400 -13.43 -5.73 -0.19
N ASN A 401 -12.93 -6.17 0.96
CA ASN A 401 -13.60 -7.14 1.83
C ASN A 401 -14.95 -6.64 2.36
N TYR A 402 -15.08 -5.33 2.56
CA TYR A 402 -16.29 -4.64 3.01
C TYR A 402 -16.96 -3.80 1.91
N ASN A 403 -16.54 -3.93 0.65
CA ASN A 403 -17.10 -3.21 -0.49
C ASN A 403 -17.08 -1.67 -0.33
N HIS A 404 -16.01 -1.15 0.26
CA HIS A 404 -15.74 0.28 0.48
C HIS A 404 -14.71 0.86 -0.51
N ASP A 405 -14.20 0.08 -1.46
CA ASP A 405 -13.21 0.57 -2.41
C ASP A 405 -13.82 1.54 -3.44
N ILE A 406 -13.02 2.55 -3.78
CA ILE A 406 -13.31 3.57 -4.80
C ILE A 406 -13.28 2.90 -6.17
N LYS A 407 -14.23 3.17 -7.08
CA LYS A 407 -14.24 2.52 -8.41
C LYS A 407 -13.01 2.86 -9.23
N LEU A 408 -12.56 1.95 -10.11
CA LEU A 408 -11.34 2.17 -10.89
C LEU A 408 -11.47 3.39 -11.83
N ARG A 409 -12.65 3.62 -12.42
CA ARG A 409 -12.92 4.83 -13.21
C ARG A 409 -12.81 6.12 -12.39
N GLU A 410 -13.27 6.10 -11.15
CA GLU A 410 -13.16 7.24 -10.24
C GLU A 410 -11.68 7.51 -9.92
N LEU A 411 -10.89 6.46 -9.65
CA LEU A 411 -9.45 6.57 -9.43
C LEU A 411 -8.72 7.17 -10.65
N ILE A 412 -9.09 6.74 -11.87
CA ILE A 412 -8.52 7.26 -13.12
C ILE A 412 -8.76 8.77 -13.27
N ALA A 413 -9.90 9.26 -12.77
CA ALA A 413 -10.28 10.66 -12.80
C ALA A 413 -9.74 11.48 -11.62
N THR A 414 -9.18 10.85 -10.58
CA THR A 414 -8.70 11.53 -9.37
C THR A 414 -7.61 12.56 -9.70
N LYS A 415 -7.81 13.79 -9.21
CA LYS A 415 -6.84 14.87 -9.29
C LYS A 415 -5.85 14.79 -8.14
N ILE A 416 -4.69 15.43 -8.29
CA ILE A 416 -3.62 15.35 -7.30
C ILE A 416 -4.08 15.82 -5.92
N ASN A 417 -4.96 16.81 -5.85
CA ASN A 417 -5.48 17.38 -4.61
C ASN A 417 -6.62 16.59 -3.96
N ASP A 418 -7.10 15.53 -4.63
CA ASP A 418 -8.18 14.67 -4.13
C ASP A 418 -7.67 13.26 -3.76
N MET A 419 -6.38 12.99 -3.91
CA MET A 419 -5.75 11.74 -3.48
C MET A 419 -5.82 11.60 -1.95
N GLN A 420 -6.34 10.46 -1.50
CA GLN A 420 -6.40 10.06 -0.08
C GLN A 420 -5.72 8.70 0.11
N GLN A 421 -5.63 8.21 1.35
CA GLN A 421 -5.00 6.92 1.62
C GLN A 421 -5.65 5.76 0.86
N ALA A 422 -6.99 5.74 0.76
CA ALA A 422 -7.70 4.73 -0.03
C ALA A 422 -7.33 4.77 -1.53
N HIS A 423 -7.16 5.96 -2.10
CA HIS A 423 -6.68 6.13 -3.48
C HIS A 423 -5.26 5.59 -3.63
N ALA A 424 -4.37 5.86 -2.68
CA ALA A 424 -3.00 5.37 -2.69
C ALA A 424 -2.93 3.84 -2.55
N ALA A 425 -3.75 3.25 -1.66
CA ALA A 425 -3.87 1.81 -1.49
C ALA A 425 -4.36 1.12 -2.76
N LYS A 426 -5.42 1.64 -3.40
CA LYS A 426 -5.89 1.11 -4.69
C LYS A 426 -4.85 1.31 -5.79
N SER A 427 -4.20 2.48 -5.87
CA SER A 427 -3.14 2.74 -6.86
C SER A 427 -1.97 1.76 -6.74
N PHE A 428 -1.48 1.54 -5.52
CA PHE A 428 -0.39 0.62 -5.23
C PHE A 428 -0.77 -0.82 -5.54
N SER A 429 -1.90 -1.28 -5.01
CA SER A 429 -2.35 -2.66 -5.20
C SER A 429 -2.75 -2.98 -6.64
N PHE A 430 -3.27 -2.00 -7.37
CA PHE A 430 -3.54 -2.15 -8.79
C PHE A 430 -2.24 -2.31 -9.60
N MET A 431 -1.18 -1.56 -9.25
CA MET A 431 0.13 -1.74 -9.88
C MET A 431 0.71 -3.12 -9.56
N GLU A 432 0.61 -3.58 -8.31
CA GLU A 432 1.01 -4.95 -7.95
C GLU A 432 0.24 -5.99 -8.79
N PHE A 433 -1.07 -5.88 -8.88
CA PHE A 433 -1.92 -6.77 -9.68
C PHE A 433 -1.52 -6.81 -11.17
N ILE A 434 -1.41 -5.65 -11.85
CA ILE A 434 -1.12 -5.67 -13.29
C ILE A 434 0.29 -6.20 -13.57
N TYR A 435 1.25 -6.05 -12.67
CA TYR A 435 2.58 -6.64 -12.84
C TYR A 435 2.64 -8.12 -12.43
N ALA A 436 1.72 -8.60 -11.60
CA ALA A 436 1.57 -10.01 -11.28
C ALA A 436 0.91 -10.78 -12.44
N GLU A 437 -0.23 -10.28 -12.92
CA GLU A 437 -1.12 -11.02 -13.82
C GLU A 437 -0.97 -10.60 -15.29
N HIS A 438 -0.56 -9.35 -15.57
CA HIS A 438 -0.56 -8.76 -16.91
C HIS A 438 0.74 -7.99 -17.23
N PRO A 439 1.94 -8.56 -17.00
CA PRO A 439 3.19 -7.80 -17.00
C PRO A 439 3.53 -7.16 -18.36
N GLU A 440 3.16 -7.80 -19.48
CA GLU A 440 3.44 -7.26 -20.81
C GLU A 440 2.49 -6.09 -21.15
N GLN A 441 1.21 -6.21 -20.79
CA GLN A 441 0.23 -5.14 -20.93
C GLN A 441 0.58 -3.95 -20.05
N ALA A 442 1.01 -4.19 -18.80
CA ALA A 442 1.45 -3.15 -17.88
C ALA A 442 2.60 -2.32 -18.47
N LYS A 443 3.62 -2.97 -19.06
CA LYS A 443 4.74 -2.30 -19.74
C LYS A 443 4.27 -1.42 -20.88
N VAL A 444 3.40 -1.94 -21.75
CA VAL A 444 2.88 -1.20 -22.91
C VAL A 444 2.08 0.01 -22.44
N TRP A 445 1.11 -0.22 -21.56
CA TRP A 445 0.18 0.79 -21.08
C TRP A 445 0.88 1.93 -20.33
N LEU A 446 1.81 1.62 -19.42
CA LEU A 446 2.53 2.64 -18.66
C LEU A 446 3.43 3.51 -19.54
N LYS A 447 4.07 2.94 -20.58
CA LYS A 447 4.93 3.70 -21.51
C LYS A 447 4.14 4.66 -22.40
N ARG A 448 2.86 4.41 -22.66
CA ARG A 448 2.02 5.33 -23.45
C ARG A 448 1.77 6.67 -22.75
N GLY A 449 2.15 6.82 -21.48
CA GLY A 449 1.99 8.08 -20.75
C GLY A 449 0.70 8.19 -19.97
N GLY A 450 -0.25 7.28 -20.21
CA GLY A 450 -1.66 7.55 -19.97
C GLY A 450 -2.09 8.76 -20.80
N ASP A 451 -3.07 8.62 -21.67
CA ASP A 451 -3.58 9.78 -22.39
C ASP A 451 -3.96 10.93 -21.42
N LYS A 452 -3.85 12.17 -21.88
CA LYS A 452 -3.90 13.34 -20.99
C LYS A 452 -5.21 13.47 -20.22
N LYS A 453 -6.29 12.90 -20.74
CA LYS A 453 -7.63 12.94 -20.15
C LYS A 453 -8.02 11.59 -19.52
N PRO A 454 -8.76 11.59 -18.40
CA PRO A 454 -9.24 10.36 -17.76
C PRO A 454 -9.90 9.36 -18.72
N GLU A 455 -10.73 9.85 -19.65
CA GLU A 455 -11.47 9.02 -20.61
C GLU A 455 -10.54 8.32 -21.59
N ASP A 456 -9.51 9.02 -22.04
CA ASP A 456 -8.54 8.46 -22.97
C ASP A 456 -7.64 7.45 -22.24
N ARG A 457 -7.28 7.67 -20.96
CA ARG A 457 -6.57 6.66 -20.14
C ARG A 457 -7.39 5.40 -19.94
N ALA A 458 -8.69 5.54 -19.68
CA ALA A 458 -9.59 4.41 -19.56
C ALA A 458 -9.63 3.62 -20.88
N LYS A 459 -9.78 4.29 -22.02
CA LYS A 459 -9.73 3.64 -23.35
C LYS A 459 -8.39 2.97 -23.63
N ALA A 460 -7.27 3.60 -23.25
CA ALA A 460 -5.95 3.02 -23.42
C ALA A 460 -5.79 1.75 -22.57
N LEU A 461 -6.26 1.78 -21.31
CA LEU A 461 -6.29 0.61 -20.44
C LEU A 461 -7.13 -0.50 -21.07
N GLU A 462 -8.34 -0.19 -21.54
CA GLU A 462 -9.22 -1.16 -22.17
C GLU A 462 -8.61 -1.78 -23.45
N ALA A 463 -7.97 -0.94 -24.26
CA ALA A 463 -7.32 -1.36 -25.50
C ALA A 463 -6.11 -2.27 -25.24
N ASP A 464 -5.25 -1.91 -24.28
CA ASP A 464 -4.01 -2.65 -24.02
C ASP A 464 -4.28 -3.96 -23.26
N PHE A 465 -5.33 -4.02 -22.43
CA PHE A 465 -5.71 -5.22 -21.67
C PHE A 465 -6.79 -6.07 -22.35
N GLY A 466 -7.46 -5.55 -23.38
CA GLY A 466 -8.51 -6.25 -24.12
C GLY A 466 -9.79 -6.52 -23.30
N LYS A 467 -10.05 -5.70 -22.27
CA LYS A 467 -11.14 -5.85 -21.30
C LYS A 467 -11.72 -4.49 -20.94
N SER A 468 -12.97 -4.42 -20.51
CA SER A 468 -13.51 -3.16 -19.94
C SER A 468 -12.80 -2.79 -18.64
N VAL A 469 -12.81 -1.52 -18.26
CA VAL A 469 -12.27 -1.07 -16.95
C VAL A 469 -12.92 -1.86 -15.80
N GLU A 470 -14.22 -2.11 -15.88
CA GLU A 470 -14.98 -2.87 -14.88
C GLU A 470 -14.50 -4.32 -14.77
N ALA A 471 -14.25 -5.00 -15.89
CA ALA A 471 -13.76 -6.38 -15.86
C ALA A 471 -12.34 -6.48 -15.28
N ILE A 472 -11.47 -5.51 -15.57
CA ILE A 472 -10.13 -5.44 -14.98
C ILE A 472 -10.22 -5.13 -13.47
N GLU A 473 -11.18 -4.28 -13.07
CA GLU A 473 -11.45 -4.00 -11.66
C GLU A 473 -11.92 -5.25 -10.91
N ASP A 474 -12.83 -6.04 -11.48
CA ASP A 474 -13.30 -7.29 -10.88
C ASP A 474 -12.16 -8.30 -10.71
N GLU A 475 -11.26 -8.42 -11.70
CA GLU A 475 -10.06 -9.25 -11.60
C GLU A 475 -9.09 -8.76 -10.51
N TRP A 476 -8.89 -7.44 -10.41
CA TRP A 476 -8.08 -6.85 -9.34
C TRP A 476 -8.67 -7.14 -7.95
N ARG A 477 -10.00 -6.98 -7.78
CA ARG A 477 -10.69 -7.27 -6.51
C ARG A 477 -10.50 -8.71 -6.08
N GLU A 478 -10.71 -9.64 -7.01
CA GLU A 478 -10.50 -11.07 -6.78
C GLU A 478 -9.04 -11.35 -6.43
N TRP A 479 -8.10 -10.78 -7.17
CA TRP A 479 -6.69 -10.96 -6.93
C TRP A 479 -6.26 -10.48 -5.54
N VAL A 480 -6.74 -9.32 -5.08
CA VAL A 480 -6.46 -8.81 -3.74
C VAL A 480 -7.00 -9.75 -2.66
N LEU A 481 -8.26 -10.19 -2.77
CA LEU A 481 -8.87 -11.13 -1.80
C LEU A 481 -8.12 -12.45 -1.69
N MET A 482 -7.44 -12.86 -2.76
CA MET A 482 -6.76 -14.14 -2.86
C MET A 482 -5.26 -14.10 -2.49
N ASN A 483 -4.65 -12.91 -2.48
CA ASN A 483 -3.21 -12.74 -2.33
C ASN A 483 -2.78 -11.86 -1.15
N TYR A 484 -3.56 -10.84 -0.77
CA TYR A 484 -3.28 -10.00 0.41
C TYR A 484 -3.95 -10.56 1.64
#